data_AF-A0A344UNX2-F1
#
_entry.id   AF-A0A344UNX2-F1
#
_cell.length_a   1.000
_cell.length_b   1.000
_cell.length_c   1.000
_cell.angle_alpha   90.00
_cell.angle_beta   90.00
_cell.angle_gamma   90.00
#
_symmetry.space_group_name_H-M   'P 1'
#
loop_
_entity.id
_entity.type
_entity.pdbx_description
1 polymer ?
#
loop_
_entity_poly.entity_id
_entity_poly.type
_entity_poly.pdbx_seq_one_letter_code
_entity_poly.pdbx_strand_id
1 'polypeptide(L)'
;MASPPPDALQTGTLANQKLIRDAMMGVAAEMGTRGCAKPEGVQPYVLAQPQGEPGSRFWREAWVVTGCGKEYPVRIEFREDGQESAYWTILK
;
A
#
# COMPACT_ATOMS: atom_id res chain seq x y z
N MET A 1 8.58 9.56 -11.58
CA MET A 1 8.60 8.74 -10.35
C MET A 1 7.94 9.55 -9.28
N ALA A 2 7.05 8.98 -8.47
CA ALA A 2 6.39 9.72 -7.40
C ALA A 2 7.40 10.12 -6.31
N SER A 3 7.10 11.16 -5.54
CA SER A 3 7.94 11.54 -4.41
C SER A 3 7.70 10.61 -3.21
N PRO A 4 8.75 10.19 -2.48
CA PRO A 4 8.57 9.41 -1.26
C PRO A 4 7.86 10.23 -0.18
N PRO A 5 6.94 9.63 0.58
CA PRO A 5 6.39 10.27 1.77
C PRO A 5 7.47 10.43 2.85
N PRO A 6 7.34 11.40 3.77
CA PRO A 6 8.39 11.77 4.73
C PRO A 6 8.78 10.64 5.70
N ASP A 7 7.89 9.68 5.90
CA ASP A 7 8.03 8.48 6.74
C ASP A 7 8.50 7.24 5.95
N ALA A 8 8.87 7.37 4.68
CA ALA A 8 9.35 6.25 3.87
C ALA A 8 10.73 5.75 4.34
N LEU A 9 10.80 4.48 4.71
CA LEU A 9 12.04 3.77 5.04
C LEU A 9 12.73 3.21 3.79
N GLN A 10 11.94 2.74 2.82
CA GLN A 10 12.45 2.08 1.63
C GLN A 10 11.46 2.21 0.46
N THR A 11 11.98 2.39 -0.76
CA THR A 11 11.19 2.27 -2.00
C THR A 11 10.86 0.81 -2.30
N GLY A 12 9.61 0.54 -2.67
CA GLY A 12 9.11 -0.80 -2.96
C GLY A 12 8.08 -1.27 -1.96
N THR A 13 7.75 -2.56 -2.03
CA THR A 13 6.72 -3.21 -1.21
C THR A 13 7.25 -4.54 -0.68
N LEU A 14 6.84 -4.90 0.53
CA LEU A 14 7.08 -6.23 1.11
C LEU A 14 5.95 -7.21 0.77
N ALA A 15 4.86 -6.72 0.17
CA ALA A 15 3.74 -7.55 -0.26
C ALA A 15 4.16 -8.47 -1.42
N ASN A 16 3.69 -9.72 -1.38
CA ASN A 16 3.84 -10.64 -2.51
C ASN A 16 2.87 -10.29 -3.66
N GLN A 17 3.05 -10.93 -4.82
CA GLN A 17 2.24 -10.65 -6.02
C GLN A 17 0.72 -10.81 -5.83
N LYS A 18 0.27 -11.73 -4.97
CA LYS A 18 -1.17 -11.92 -4.69
C LYS A 18 -1.70 -10.74 -3.88
N LEU A 19 -1.01 -10.43 -2.78
CA LEU A 19 -1.36 -9.34 -1.89
C LEU A 19 -1.29 -7.97 -2.60
N ILE A 20 -0.35 -7.80 -3.53
CA ILE A 20 -0.28 -6.61 -4.37
C ILE A 20 -1.55 -6.45 -5.20
N ARG A 21 -1.97 -7.51 -5.91
CA ARG A 21 -3.19 -7.48 -6.74
C ARG A 21 -4.43 -7.19 -5.93
N ASP A 22 -4.54 -7.81 -4.75
CA ASP A 22 -5.70 -7.64 -3.88
C ASP A 22 -5.78 -6.20 -3.35
N ALA A 23 -4.66 -5.66 -2.85
CA ALA A 23 -4.60 -4.29 -2.33
C ALA A 23 -4.78 -3.22 -3.44
N MET A 24 -4.32 -3.49 -4.66
CA MET A 24 -4.51 -2.58 -5.80
C MET A 24 -5.99 -2.28 -6.09
N MET A 25 -6.90 -3.24 -5.89
CA MET A 25 -8.33 -2.99 -6.06
C MET A 25 -8.85 -1.97 -5.03
N GLY A 26 -8.42 -2.08 -3.77
CA GLY A 26 -8.74 -1.11 -2.73
C GLY A 26 -8.15 0.26 -3.02
N VAL A 27 -6.88 0.31 -3.44
CA VAL A 27 -6.17 1.55 -3.78
C VAL A 27 -6.89 2.27 -4.92
N ALA A 28 -7.31 1.56 -5.98
CA ALA A 28 -8.07 2.15 -7.07
C ALA A 28 -9.44 2.68 -6.62
N ALA A 29 -10.12 1.95 -5.73
CA ALA A 29 -11.38 2.40 -5.14
C ALA A 29 -11.20 3.69 -4.31
N GLU A 30 -10.15 3.76 -3.48
CA GLU A 30 -9.80 4.94 -2.68
C GLU A 30 -9.41 6.15 -3.55
N MET A 31 -8.76 5.94 -4.68
CA MET A 31 -8.55 7.03 -5.63
C MET A 31 -9.87 7.52 -6.23
N GLY A 32 -10.78 6.61 -6.54
CA GLY A 32 -12.13 6.93 -7.02
C GLY A 32 -12.90 7.80 -6.03
N THR A 33 -12.86 7.48 -4.73
CA THR A 33 -13.48 8.31 -3.68
C THR A 33 -12.84 9.69 -3.55
N ARG A 34 -11.53 9.80 -3.86
CA ARG A 34 -10.79 11.07 -3.92
C ARG A 34 -10.93 11.82 -5.26
N GLY A 35 -11.78 11.33 -6.17
CA GLY A 35 -12.10 11.98 -7.44
C GLY A 35 -11.14 11.67 -8.60
N CYS A 36 -10.34 10.61 -8.49
CA CYS A 36 -9.48 10.15 -9.58
C CYS A 36 -9.82 8.73 -10.03
N ALA A 37 -10.49 8.62 -11.20
CA ALA A 37 -10.89 7.34 -11.78
C ALA A 37 -9.79 6.68 -12.64
N LYS A 38 -8.70 7.39 -12.93
CA LYS A 38 -7.63 6.92 -13.82
C LYS A 38 -6.25 7.02 -13.15
N PRO A 39 -5.83 5.97 -12.41
CA PRO A 39 -4.44 5.85 -12.01
C PRO A 39 -3.53 5.74 -13.25
N GLU A 40 -2.43 6.49 -13.24
CA GLU A 40 -1.41 6.50 -14.30
C GLU A 40 -0.15 5.74 -13.87
N GLY A 41 0.12 5.67 -12.57
CA GLY A 41 1.27 4.97 -12.01
C GLY A 41 1.15 4.82 -10.51
N VAL A 42 1.76 3.76 -9.97
CA VAL A 42 1.78 3.46 -8.53
C VAL A 42 3.22 3.26 -8.11
N GLN A 43 3.65 3.96 -7.07
CA GLN A 43 4.96 3.78 -6.46
C GLN A 43 4.80 3.42 -4.98
N PRO A 44 5.07 2.15 -4.61
CA PRO A 44 5.07 1.71 -3.23
C PRO A 44 6.28 2.21 -2.44
N TYR A 45 6.07 2.47 -1.15
CA TYR A 45 7.08 2.76 -0.15
C TYR A 45 6.76 2.03 1.15
N VAL A 46 7.77 1.41 1.77
CA VAL A 46 7.67 0.79 3.09
C VAL A 46 7.80 1.89 4.14
N LEU A 47 6.81 2.00 5.03
CA LEU A 47 6.80 2.96 6.15
C LEU A 47 7.22 2.31 7.48
N ALA A 48 6.99 1.02 7.64
CA ALA A 48 7.40 0.26 8.83
C ALA A 48 7.76 -1.17 8.44
N GLN A 49 8.86 -1.68 8.98
CA GLN A 49 9.23 -3.10 8.84
C GLN A 49 8.24 -4.01 9.57
N PRO A 50 8.14 -5.30 9.20
CA PRO A 50 7.26 -6.26 9.86
C PRO A 50 7.56 -6.40 11.35
N GLN A 51 6.51 -6.33 12.17
CA GLN A 51 6.56 -6.44 13.62
C GLN A 51 5.61 -7.54 14.10
N GLY A 52 5.96 -8.21 15.20
CA GLY A 52 5.19 -9.33 15.76
C GLY A 52 5.79 -10.70 15.44
N GLU A 53 5.08 -11.75 15.85
CA GLU A 53 5.50 -13.14 15.64
C GLU A 53 5.15 -13.62 14.23
N PRO A 54 5.95 -14.52 13.61
CA PRO A 54 5.61 -15.12 12.33
C PRO A 54 4.19 -15.70 12.31
N GLY A 55 3.40 -15.38 11.29
CA GLY A 55 1.98 -15.74 11.21
C GLY A 55 1.04 -14.68 11.80
N SER A 56 1.57 -13.66 12.46
CA SER A 56 0.80 -12.52 12.97
C SER A 56 1.47 -11.18 12.72
N ARG A 57 2.51 -11.16 11.87
CA ARG A 57 3.27 -9.94 11.62
C ARG A 57 2.39 -8.91 10.96
N PHE A 58 2.66 -7.65 11.26
CA PHE A 58 2.05 -6.53 10.55
C PHE A 58 3.11 -5.53 10.15
N TRP A 59 2.89 -4.86 9.04
CA TRP A 59 3.74 -3.80 8.52
C TRP A 59 2.92 -2.73 7.82
N ARG A 60 3.52 -1.58 7.54
CA ARG A 60 2.83 -0.44 6.94
C ARG A 60 3.57 0.05 5.71
N GLU A 61 2.80 0.42 4.71
CA GLU A 61 3.27 0.96 3.45
C GLU A 61 2.44 2.18 3.06
N ALA A 62 3.02 3.01 2.19
CA ALA A 62 2.31 4.04 1.45
C ALA A 62 2.50 3.80 -0.03
N TRP A 63 1.41 3.63 -0.75
CA TRP A 63 1.44 3.53 -2.20
C TRP A 63 1.03 4.88 -2.76
N VAL A 64 2.02 5.61 -3.29
CA VAL A 64 1.78 6.91 -3.90
C VAL A 64 1.31 6.68 -5.31
N VAL A 65 0.05 7.01 -5.56
CA VAL A 65 -0.55 6.85 -6.89
C VAL A 65 -0.56 8.18 -7.60
N THR A 66 0.03 8.22 -8.78
CA THR A 66 -0.03 9.37 -9.70
C THR A 66 -1.21 9.20 -10.64
N GLY A 67 -2.01 10.25 -10.80
CA GLY A 67 -3.09 10.28 -11.78
C GLY A 67 -3.91 11.55 -11.65
N CYS A 68 -4.65 11.91 -12.71
CA CYS A 68 -5.54 13.08 -12.66
C CYS A 68 -4.82 14.39 -12.28
N GLY A 69 -3.54 14.51 -12.65
CA GLY A 69 -2.68 15.66 -12.34
C GLY A 69 -2.25 15.81 -10.87
N LYS A 70 -2.43 14.77 -10.04
CA LYS A 70 -2.10 14.79 -8.61
C LYS A 70 -1.45 13.49 -8.15
N GLU A 71 -0.86 13.53 -6.96
CA GLU A 71 -0.38 12.37 -6.23
C GLU A 71 -1.33 12.05 -5.07
N TYR A 72 -1.64 10.77 -4.90
CA TYR A 72 -2.51 10.26 -3.86
C TYR A 72 -1.71 9.28 -3.01
N PRO A 73 -1.18 9.70 -1.84
CA PRO A 73 -0.60 8.76 -0.90
C PRO A 73 -1.72 7.93 -0.28
N VAL A 74 -1.73 6.63 -0.55
CA VAL A 74 -2.65 5.68 0.06
C VAL A 74 -1.88 4.86 1.08
N ARG A 75 -2.20 5.04 2.36
CA ARG A 75 -1.57 4.29 3.46
C ARG A 75 -2.26 2.94 3.63
N ILE A 76 -1.47 1.89 3.71
CA ILE A 76 -1.93 0.51 3.79
C ILE A 76 -1.24 -0.16 4.97
N GLU A 77 -2.02 -0.83 5.81
CA GLU A 77 -1.52 -1.81 6.75
C GLU A 77 -1.71 -3.21 6.17
N PHE A 78 -0.64 -4.01 6.23
CA PHE A 78 -0.68 -5.43 5.91
C PHE A 78 -0.48 -6.24 7.18
N ARG A 79 -1.18 -7.37 7.29
CA ARG A 79 -1.11 -8.23 8.46
C ARG A 79 -1.25 -9.71 8.07
N GLU A 80 -0.35 -10.54 8.58
CA GLU A 80 -0.40 -12.00 8.45
C GLU A 80 -1.56 -12.59 9.28
N ASP A 81 -2.15 -13.68 8.80
CA ASP A 81 -3.28 -14.37 9.43
C ASP A 81 -2.98 -15.82 9.85
N GLY A 82 -1.71 -16.23 9.82
CA GLY A 82 -1.23 -17.52 10.31
C GLY A 82 -1.28 -18.67 9.30
N GLN A 83 -1.90 -18.49 8.12
CA GLN A 83 -1.99 -19.52 7.07
C GLN A 83 -1.16 -19.18 5.83
N GLU A 84 0.06 -18.66 6.05
CA GLU A 84 0.90 -18.09 4.98
C GLU A 84 0.17 -17.04 4.14
N SER A 85 -0.90 -16.48 4.70
CA SER A 85 -1.75 -15.49 4.09
C SER A 85 -1.63 -14.19 4.87
N ALA A 86 -1.99 -13.11 4.20
CA ALA A 86 -2.03 -11.79 4.78
C ALA A 86 -3.23 -11.05 4.20
N TYR A 87 -3.80 -10.18 5.00
CA TYR A 87 -4.82 -9.24 4.56
C TYR A 87 -4.27 -7.82 4.59
N TRP A 88 -5.00 -6.92 3.95
CA TRP A 88 -4.64 -5.51 3.83
C TRP A 88 -5.81 -4.64 4.28
N THR A 89 -5.51 -3.45 4.80
CA THR A 89 -6.49 -2.44 5.16
C THR A 89 -5.97 -1.06 4.77
N ILE A 90 -6.80 -0.25 4.12
CA ILE A 90 -6.49 1.16 3.86
C ILE A 90 -6.71 1.95 5.14
N LEU A 91 -5.66 2.64 5.57
CA LEU A 91 -5.70 3.54 6.72
C LEU A 91 -6.27 4.89 6.28
N LYS A 92 -7.25 5.41 7.02
CA LYS A 92 -7.86 6.73 6.78
C LYS A 92 -7.05 7.86 7.41
#